data_AF-A0A1Q9EJC7-F1
#
_entry.id   AF-A0A1Q9EJC7-F1
#
_cell.length_a   1.000
_cell.length_b   1.000
_cell.length_c   1.000
_cell.angle_alpha   90.00
_cell.angle_beta   90.00
_cell.angle_gamma   90.00
#
_symmetry.space_group_name_H-M   'P 1'
#
loop_
_entity.id
_entity.type
_entity.pdbx_description
1 polymer ?
#
loop_
_entity_poly.entity_id
_entity_poly.type
_entity_poly.pdbx_seq_one_letter_code
_entity_poly.pdbx_strand_id
1 'polypeptide(L)'
;MRIQLLKETKKPKYAVNPNKYLEDGEGSAEGEDDEEEDVPEDLADLEPEEQQKRIKTRAAYQMALGTLLVLVFSDPMVDLLAELGKRLDVSAFYISFVLAPLASNASELVAAYNYAKKRTCKSITTSLSTLEGAAIMNNTFCLGIFLGLVYFQNLAWEFSAETISILLIEVLMALSILFRRVHRLLDAFFILSLYPLCLATVYVLENSVGWD
;
A
#
# COMPACT_ATOMS: atom_id res chain seq x y z
N MET A 1 38.04 -40.13 11.66
CA MET A 1 36.63 -40.58 11.71
C MET A 1 35.80 -39.45 12.31
N ARG A 2 35.31 -38.53 11.48
CA ARG A 2 34.51 -37.36 11.90
C ARG A 2 33.05 -37.67 11.54
N ILE A 3 32.22 -37.90 12.55
CA ILE A 3 30.80 -38.19 12.38
C ILE A 3 30.08 -36.84 12.22
N GLN A 4 29.55 -36.57 11.04
CA GLN A 4 28.60 -35.49 10.78
C GLN A 4 27.23 -35.95 11.31
N LEU A 5 26.72 -35.25 12.33
CA LEU A 5 25.32 -35.34 12.74
C LEU A 5 24.51 -34.41 11.83
N LEU A 6 23.93 -34.96 10.77
CA LEU A 6 22.82 -34.33 10.05
C LEU A 6 21.59 -34.37 10.98
N LYS A 7 21.22 -33.22 11.54
CA LYS A 7 19.85 -33.02 12.04
C LYS A 7 18.94 -33.05 10.81
N GLU A 8 18.19 -34.12 10.62
CA GLU A 8 17.06 -34.13 9.70
C GLU A 8 16.01 -33.14 10.24
N THR A 9 15.94 -31.95 9.64
CA THR A 9 14.81 -31.05 9.79
C THR A 9 13.62 -31.66 9.05
N LYS A 10 12.69 -32.18 9.85
CA LYS A 10 11.46 -32.82 9.38
C LYS A 10 10.63 -31.78 8.60
N LYS A 11 10.53 -31.91 7.28
CA LYS A 11 9.70 -31.01 6.46
C LYS A 11 8.24 -31.07 6.91
N PRO A 12 7.55 -29.93 7.13
CA PRO A 12 6.16 -29.93 7.55
C PRO A 12 5.28 -30.55 6.45
N LYS A 13 4.41 -31.49 6.84
CA LYS A 13 3.57 -32.29 5.94
C LYS A 13 2.46 -31.48 5.25
N TYR A 14 2.20 -30.26 5.72
CA TYR A 14 1.24 -29.32 5.15
C TYR A 14 1.72 -27.88 5.40
N ALA A 15 2.62 -27.38 4.55
CA ALA A 15 2.70 -25.95 4.32
C ALA A 15 1.52 -25.59 3.41
N VAL A 16 0.58 -24.78 3.89
CA VAL A 16 -0.40 -24.16 2.98
C VAL A 16 0.41 -23.22 2.11
N ASN A 17 0.77 -23.65 0.91
CA ASN A 17 1.39 -22.78 -0.08
C ASN A 17 0.32 -21.75 -0.51
N PRO A 18 0.42 -20.48 -0.08
CA PRO A 18 -0.56 -19.46 -0.45
C PRO A 18 -0.57 -19.23 -1.97
N ASN A 19 0.51 -19.65 -2.65
CA ASN A 19 0.73 -19.53 -4.08
C ASN A 19 0.41 -20.80 -4.87
N LYS A 20 -0.28 -21.79 -4.29
CA LYS A 20 -0.69 -23.01 -5.02
C LYS A 20 -1.46 -22.72 -6.31
N TYR A 21 -2.13 -21.56 -6.38
CA TYR A 21 -2.88 -21.10 -7.55
C TYR A 21 -2.03 -20.37 -8.61
N LEU A 22 -0.74 -20.15 -8.35
CA LEU A 22 0.19 -19.46 -9.25
C LEU A 22 1.11 -20.44 -10.02
N GLU A 23 1.06 -21.74 -9.70
CA GLU A 23 1.94 -22.77 -10.28
C GLU A 23 1.54 -23.20 -11.71
N ASP A 24 0.35 -22.81 -12.20
CA ASP A 24 -0.15 -23.23 -13.52
C ASP A 24 0.42 -22.43 -14.72
N GLY A 25 1.46 -21.63 -14.52
CA GLY A 25 2.15 -20.86 -15.56
C GLY A 25 3.57 -21.35 -15.83
N GLU A 26 3.75 -22.21 -16.82
CA GLU A 26 5.07 -22.71 -17.24
C GLU A 26 6.05 -21.57 -17.60
N GLY A 27 7.20 -21.55 -16.91
CA GLY A 27 8.32 -20.67 -17.27
C GLY A 27 9.36 -20.45 -16.19
N SER A 28 10.21 -21.47 -15.94
CA SER A 28 11.54 -21.37 -15.29
C SER A 28 11.59 -20.67 -13.93
N ALA A 29 11.33 -21.41 -12.86
CA ALA A 29 11.51 -20.98 -11.46
C ALA A 29 12.35 -21.99 -10.64
N GLU A 30 13.42 -22.56 -11.21
CA GLU A 30 14.29 -23.53 -10.49
C GLU A 30 15.25 -22.88 -9.46
N GLY A 31 14.83 -21.82 -8.77
CA GLY A 31 15.69 -21.17 -7.76
C GLY A 31 15.01 -20.21 -6.77
N GLU A 32 13.68 -20.11 -6.75
CA GLU A 32 12.96 -19.13 -5.89
C GLU A 32 12.10 -19.77 -4.77
N ASP A 33 12.32 -21.05 -4.47
CA ASP A 33 11.51 -21.81 -3.50
C ASP A 33 11.88 -21.56 -2.02
N ASP A 34 12.98 -20.85 -1.74
CA ASP A 34 13.51 -20.66 -0.37
C ASP A 34 13.17 -19.28 0.26
N GLU A 35 12.14 -18.58 -0.23
CA GLU A 35 11.54 -17.51 0.57
C GLU A 35 10.41 -18.11 1.42
N GLU A 36 10.78 -18.84 2.47
CA GLU A 36 9.87 -19.22 3.54
C GLU A 36 9.38 -17.94 4.25
N GLU A 37 8.06 -17.83 4.49
CA GLU A 37 7.53 -16.79 5.37
C GLU A 37 8.09 -17.05 6.77
N ASP A 38 9.01 -16.19 7.23
CA ASP A 38 9.65 -16.30 8.54
C ASP A 38 8.57 -16.43 9.63
N VAL A 39 8.36 -17.67 10.08
CA VAL A 39 7.54 -17.95 11.25
C VAL A 39 8.21 -17.25 12.42
N PRO A 40 7.48 -16.45 13.22
CA PRO A 40 8.06 -15.81 14.39
C PRO A 40 8.82 -16.83 15.25
N GLU A 41 10.07 -16.50 15.64
CA GLU A 41 10.96 -17.42 16.37
C GLU A 41 10.31 -17.97 17.65
N ASP A 42 9.40 -17.20 18.27
CA ASP A 42 8.62 -17.59 19.46
C ASP A 42 7.53 -18.65 19.19
N LEU A 43 7.26 -18.95 17.92
CA LEU A 43 6.21 -19.87 17.48
C LEU A 43 6.74 -21.06 16.65
N ALA A 44 8.02 -21.06 16.28
CA ALA A 44 8.63 -22.07 15.41
C ALA A 44 8.67 -23.48 16.04
N ASP A 45 8.68 -23.57 17.37
CA ASP A 45 8.79 -24.84 18.11
C ASP A 45 7.42 -25.49 18.43
N LEU A 46 6.30 -24.83 18.10
CA LEU A 46 4.95 -25.30 18.44
C LEU A 46 4.35 -26.22 17.38
N GLU A 47 3.34 -27.00 17.77
CA GLU A 47 2.57 -27.79 16.81
C GLU A 47 1.80 -26.87 15.84
N PRO A 48 1.67 -27.21 14.53
CA PRO A 48 1.10 -26.31 13.52
C PRO A 48 -0.31 -25.79 13.86
N GLU A 49 -1.15 -26.59 14.52
CA GLU A 49 -2.48 -26.16 14.95
C GLU A 49 -2.42 -25.10 16.06
N GLU A 50 -1.51 -25.27 17.03
CA GLU A 50 -1.29 -24.29 18.10
C GLU A 50 -0.65 -23.02 17.57
N GLN A 51 0.30 -23.14 16.64
CA GLN A 51 0.92 -22.02 15.93
C GLN A 51 -0.14 -21.18 15.22
N GLN A 52 -1.01 -21.79 14.40
CA GLN A 52 -2.08 -21.07 13.71
C GLN A 52 -3.05 -20.38 14.68
N LYS A 53 -3.43 -21.04 15.78
CA LYS A 53 -4.33 -20.45 16.78
C LYS A 53 -3.70 -19.23 17.44
N ARG A 54 -2.42 -19.29 17.81
CA ARG A 54 -1.69 -18.17 18.40
C ARG A 54 -1.51 -17.02 17.41
N ILE A 55 -1.17 -17.31 16.15
CA ILE A 55 -1.07 -16.30 15.09
C ILE A 55 -2.41 -15.58 14.91
N LYS A 56 -3.51 -16.31 14.78
CA LYS A 56 -4.85 -15.72 14.63
C LYS A 56 -5.25 -14.85 15.83
N THR A 57 -4.95 -15.33 17.05
CA THR A 57 -5.25 -14.58 18.28
C THR A 57 -4.43 -13.30 18.37
N ARG A 58 -3.12 -13.39 18.07
CA ARG A 58 -2.20 -12.24 18.06
C ARG A 58 -2.59 -11.23 16.99
N ALA A 59 -2.92 -11.69 15.78
CA ALA A 59 -3.41 -10.84 14.70
C ALA A 59 -4.71 -10.14 15.09
N ALA A 60 -5.69 -10.86 15.64
CA ALA A 60 -6.95 -10.27 16.10
C ALA A 60 -6.73 -9.20 17.18
N TYR A 61 -5.85 -9.46 18.14
CA TYR A 61 -5.49 -8.48 19.17
C TYR A 61 -4.80 -7.25 18.58
N GLN A 62 -3.83 -7.44 17.67
CA GLN A 62 -3.13 -6.34 17.01
C GLN A 62 -4.04 -5.50 16.13
N MET A 63 -4.96 -6.13 15.39
CA MET A 63 -5.99 -5.43 14.61
C MET A 63 -6.93 -4.64 15.51
N ALA A 64 -7.43 -5.23 16.60
CA ALA A 64 -8.33 -4.53 17.53
C ALA A 64 -7.64 -3.34 18.20
N LEU A 65 -6.40 -3.52 18.65
CA LEU A 65 -5.61 -2.45 19.24
C LEU A 65 -5.32 -1.34 18.23
N GLY A 66 -4.91 -1.70 17.00
CA GLY A 66 -4.68 -0.75 15.91
C GLY A 66 -5.94 0.07 15.59
N THR A 67 -7.09 -0.59 15.45
CA THR A 67 -8.38 0.09 15.23
C THR A 67 -8.72 1.04 16.38
N LEU A 68 -8.54 0.62 17.64
CA LEU A 68 -8.77 1.49 18.79
C LEU A 68 -7.88 2.73 18.74
N LEU A 69 -6.59 2.57 18.42
CA LEU A 69 -5.67 3.68 18.29
C LEU A 69 -6.10 4.64 17.17
N VAL A 70 -6.48 4.13 16.00
CA VAL A 70 -7.00 4.97 14.91
C VAL A 70 -8.22 5.75 15.37
N LEU A 71 -9.18 5.12 16.05
CA LEU A 71 -10.38 5.82 16.55
C LEU A 71 -10.06 6.93 17.56
N VAL A 72 -9.00 6.78 18.36
CA VAL A 72 -8.60 7.78 19.37
C VAL A 72 -7.75 8.90 18.76
N PHE A 73 -6.91 8.60 17.77
CA PHE A 73 -5.90 9.52 17.25
C PHE A 73 -6.25 10.16 15.90
N SER A 74 -7.27 9.67 15.18
CA SER A 74 -7.67 10.25 13.89
C SER A 74 -8.12 11.71 14.02
N ASP A 75 -9.03 12.03 14.94
CA ASP A 75 -9.54 13.40 15.09
C ASP A 75 -8.41 14.39 15.45
N PRO A 76 -7.55 14.11 16.46
CA PRO A 76 -6.38 14.96 16.73
C PRO A 76 -5.43 15.10 15.54
N MET A 77 -5.25 14.05 14.73
CA MET A 77 -4.40 14.12 13.54
C MET A 77 -4.99 15.09 12.52
N VAL A 78 -6.29 15.01 12.22
CA VAL A 78 -6.97 15.92 11.28
C VAL A 78 -6.88 17.37 11.76
N ASP A 79 -7.10 17.61 13.05
CA ASP A 79 -6.99 18.95 13.65
C ASP A 79 -5.58 19.54 13.50
N LEU A 80 -4.55 18.72 13.72
CA LEU A 80 -3.15 19.13 13.55
C LEU A 80 -2.83 19.47 12.10
N LEU A 81 -3.31 18.68 11.14
CA LEU A 81 -3.12 18.95 9.72
C LEU A 81 -3.82 20.26 9.31
N ALA A 82 -5.05 20.48 9.77
CA ALA A 82 -5.79 21.73 9.50
C ALA A 82 -5.08 22.96 10.09
N GLU A 83 -4.58 22.86 11.33
CA GLU A 83 -3.83 23.95 11.97
C GLU A 83 -2.48 24.21 11.28
N LEU A 84 -1.79 23.15 10.80
CA LEU A 84 -0.57 23.29 10.01
C LEU A 84 -0.83 24.06 8.71
N GLY A 85 -1.91 23.75 7.99
CA GLY A 85 -2.32 24.48 6.79
C GLY A 85 -2.50 25.97 7.07
N LYS A 86 -3.24 26.32 8.14
CA LYS A 86 -3.45 27.71 8.55
C LYS A 86 -2.16 28.46 8.90
N ARG A 87 -1.22 27.80 9.59
CA ARG A 87 0.04 28.44 10.02
C ARG A 87 1.04 28.61 8.89
N LEU A 88 1.03 27.71 7.92
CA LEU A 88 1.92 27.74 6.77
C LEU A 88 1.33 28.52 5.59
N ASP A 89 0.09 29.00 5.70
CA ASP A 89 -0.67 29.65 4.63
C ASP A 89 -0.79 28.75 3.38
N VAL A 90 -1.09 27.46 3.62
CA VAL A 90 -1.24 26.42 2.59
C VAL A 90 -2.69 25.93 2.58
N SER A 91 -3.29 25.80 1.40
CA SER A 91 -4.67 25.34 1.26
C SER A 91 -4.87 23.92 1.82
N ALA A 92 -6.10 23.65 2.29
CA ALA A 92 -6.45 22.35 2.85
C ALA A 92 -6.27 21.20 1.84
N PHE A 93 -6.44 21.48 0.54
CA PHE A 93 -6.18 20.52 -0.52
C PHE A 93 -4.72 20.05 -0.49
N TYR A 94 -3.73 20.95 -0.52
CA TYR A 94 -2.32 20.56 -0.56
C TYR A 94 -1.88 19.79 0.69
N ILE A 95 -2.38 20.19 1.87
CA ILE A 95 -2.13 19.45 3.11
C ILE A 95 -2.71 18.03 3.02
N SER A 96 -3.95 17.90 2.56
CA SER A 96 -4.64 16.61 2.48
C SER A 96 -4.10 15.73 1.35
N PHE A 97 -3.66 16.32 0.24
CA PHE A 97 -3.16 15.60 -0.93
C PHE A 97 -1.72 15.12 -0.74
N VAL A 98 -0.92 15.85 0.06
CA VAL A 98 0.50 15.55 0.30
C VAL A 98 0.75 14.91 1.65
N LEU A 99 0.38 15.59 2.73
CA LEU A 99 0.79 15.15 4.08
C LEU A 99 -0.05 13.98 4.59
N ALA A 100 -1.35 13.95 4.32
CA ALA A 100 -2.20 12.87 4.82
C ALA A 100 -1.82 11.49 4.25
N PRO A 101 -1.58 11.30 2.92
CA PRO A 101 -1.09 10.04 2.38
C PRO A 101 0.29 9.66 2.90
N LEU A 102 1.19 10.64 3.08
CA LEU A 102 2.51 10.38 3.67
C LEU A 102 2.39 9.84 5.10
N ALA A 103 1.48 10.37 5.91
CA ALA A 103 1.26 9.89 7.27
C ALA A 103 0.55 8.53 7.28
N SER A 104 -0.52 8.38 6.52
CA SER A 104 -1.38 7.18 6.54
C SER A 104 -0.74 5.96 5.89
N ASN A 105 0.06 6.16 4.83
CA ASN A 105 0.61 5.05 4.03
C ASN A 105 2.13 4.85 4.23
N ALA A 106 2.74 5.56 5.19
CA ALA A 106 4.18 5.43 5.47
C ALA A 106 4.60 3.98 5.74
N SER A 107 3.82 3.23 6.52
CA SER A 107 4.15 1.83 6.85
C SER A 107 4.16 0.93 5.63
N GLU A 108 3.26 1.16 4.67
CA GLU A 108 3.20 0.41 3.41
C GLU A 108 4.40 0.73 2.52
N LEU A 109 4.81 2.01 2.46
CA LEU A 109 6.00 2.42 1.72
C LEU A 109 7.27 1.78 2.29
N VAL A 110 7.41 1.74 3.62
CA VAL A 110 8.54 1.09 4.30
C VAL A 110 8.53 -0.41 4.06
N ALA A 111 7.36 -1.05 4.12
CA ALA A 111 7.22 -2.47 3.82
C ALA A 111 7.63 -2.77 2.37
N ALA A 112 7.10 -2.02 1.40
CA ALA A 112 7.45 -2.16 -0.01
C ALA A 112 8.94 -1.97 -0.27
N TYR A 113 9.57 -0.99 0.39
CA TYR A 113 11.02 -0.79 0.32
C TYR A 113 11.79 -2.01 0.84
N ASN A 114 11.36 -2.58 1.98
CA ASN A 114 11.99 -3.77 2.55
C ASN A 114 11.84 -5.00 1.63
N TYR A 115 10.69 -5.17 0.98
CA TYR A 115 10.50 -6.21 -0.03
C TYR A 115 11.40 -5.98 -1.25
N ALA A 116 11.42 -4.76 -1.80
CA ALA A 116 12.26 -4.41 -2.95
C ALA A 116 13.76 -4.61 -2.67
N LYS A 117 14.20 -4.45 -1.42
CA LYS A 117 15.59 -4.68 -0.99
C LYS A 117 16.03 -6.14 -1.09
N LYS A 118 15.10 -7.10 -1.06
CA LYS A 118 15.39 -8.54 -1.25
C LYS A 118 15.84 -8.86 -2.69
N ARG A 119 15.46 -8.03 -3.67
CA ARG A 119 15.89 -8.11 -5.08
C ARG A 119 15.61 -9.45 -5.77
N THR A 120 14.50 -10.11 -5.42
CA THR A 120 14.02 -11.34 -6.07
C THR A 120 12.75 -11.08 -6.86
N CYS A 121 12.41 -11.92 -7.86
CA CYS A 121 11.18 -11.74 -8.62
C CYS A 121 9.94 -11.96 -7.75
N LYS A 122 9.98 -12.97 -6.87
CA LYS A 122 8.92 -13.21 -5.87
C LYS A 122 8.66 -11.99 -4.97
N SER A 123 9.69 -11.46 -4.30
CA SER A 123 9.52 -10.33 -3.37
C SER A 123 9.00 -9.05 -4.04
N ILE A 124 9.49 -8.71 -5.24
CA ILE A 124 9.03 -7.52 -5.96
C ILE A 124 7.59 -7.71 -6.47
N THR A 125 7.23 -8.92 -6.91
CA THR A 125 5.86 -9.25 -7.35
C THR A 125 4.90 -9.18 -6.18
N THR A 126 5.24 -9.78 -5.02
CA THR A 126 4.43 -9.67 -3.80
C THR A 126 4.27 -8.21 -3.36
N SER A 127 5.35 -7.42 -3.38
CA SER A 127 5.28 -5.99 -3.05
C SER A 127 4.34 -5.23 -3.98
N LEU A 128 4.43 -5.49 -5.30
CA LEU A 128 3.58 -4.82 -6.29
C LEU A 128 2.11 -5.19 -6.10
N SER A 129 1.79 -6.48 -5.95
CA SER A 129 0.41 -6.94 -5.71
C SER A 129 -0.16 -6.39 -4.40
N THR A 130 0.66 -6.24 -3.35
CA THR A 130 0.23 -5.65 -2.08
C THR A 130 -0.12 -4.17 -2.24
N LEU A 131 0.74 -3.40 -2.93
CA LEU A 131 0.50 -1.98 -3.21
C LEU A 131 -0.72 -1.77 -4.11
N GLU A 132 -0.89 -2.61 -5.14
CA GLU A 132 -2.05 -2.58 -6.02
C GLU A 132 -3.35 -2.88 -5.24
N GLY A 133 -3.33 -3.91 -4.39
CA GLY A 133 -4.47 -4.23 -3.53
C GLY A 133 -4.84 -3.08 -2.59
N ALA A 134 -3.85 -2.45 -1.95
CA ALA A 134 -4.07 -1.29 -1.09
C ALA A 134 -4.66 -0.10 -1.87
N ALA A 135 -4.13 0.20 -3.07
CA ALA A 135 -4.65 1.25 -3.94
C ALA A 135 -6.10 0.99 -4.38
N ILE A 136 -6.43 -0.24 -4.79
CA ILE A 136 -7.79 -0.63 -5.18
C ILE A 136 -8.74 -0.49 -3.99
N MET A 137 -8.35 -0.93 -2.80
CA MET A 137 -9.19 -0.80 -1.59
C MET A 137 -9.45 0.67 -1.26
N ASN A 138 -8.43 1.51 -1.25
CA ASN A 138 -8.59 2.95 -1.00
C ASN A 138 -9.49 3.60 -2.05
N ASN A 139 -9.27 3.31 -3.35
CA ASN A 139 -10.04 3.94 -4.41
C ASN A 139 -11.48 3.44 -4.52
N THR A 140 -11.79 2.23 -4.06
CA THR A 140 -13.15 1.68 -4.14
C THR A 140 -13.92 1.88 -2.83
N PHE A 141 -13.39 1.35 -1.72
CA PHE A 141 -14.08 1.35 -0.44
C PHE A 141 -14.09 2.75 0.20
N CYS A 142 -12.94 3.43 0.25
CA CYS A 142 -12.88 4.75 0.88
C CYS A 142 -13.63 5.80 0.04
N LEU A 143 -13.49 5.77 -1.29
CA LEU A 143 -14.31 6.62 -2.17
C LEU A 143 -15.80 6.33 -2.03
N GLY A 144 -16.19 5.05 -1.93
CA GLY A 144 -17.58 4.66 -1.71
C GLY A 144 -18.17 5.21 -0.40
N ILE A 145 -17.42 5.12 0.70
CA ILE A 145 -17.81 5.72 1.99
C ILE A 145 -17.90 7.24 1.87
N PHE A 146 -16.91 7.88 1.25
CA PHE A 146 -16.88 9.33 1.05
C PHE A 146 -18.09 9.82 0.28
N LEU A 147 -18.39 9.22 -0.88
CA LEU A 147 -19.57 9.55 -1.68
C LEU A 147 -20.87 9.27 -0.91
N GLY A 148 -20.92 8.21 -0.11
CA GLY A 148 -22.02 7.95 0.80
C GLY A 148 -22.25 9.08 1.80
N LEU A 149 -21.19 9.58 2.44
CA LEU A 149 -21.26 10.72 3.36
C LEU A 149 -21.71 12.01 2.66
N VAL A 150 -21.16 12.30 1.48
CA VAL A 150 -21.56 13.45 0.66
C VAL A 150 -23.06 13.41 0.36
N TYR A 151 -23.56 12.25 -0.05
CA TYR A 151 -24.99 12.05 -0.34
C TYR A 151 -25.86 12.20 0.89
N PHE A 152 -25.55 11.51 2.00
CA PHE A 152 -26.40 11.53 3.20
C PHE A 152 -26.33 12.85 3.98
N GLN A 153 -25.21 13.58 3.89
CA GLN A 153 -25.05 14.89 4.55
C GLN A 153 -25.39 16.08 3.65
N ASN A 154 -25.78 15.87 2.40
CA ASN A 154 -26.09 16.92 1.42
C ASN A 154 -24.94 17.92 1.24
N LEU A 155 -23.70 17.43 1.15
CA LEU A 155 -22.53 18.26 0.92
C LEU A 155 -22.44 18.65 -0.57
N ALA A 156 -22.11 19.91 -0.85
CA ALA A 156 -21.86 20.37 -2.22
C ALA A 156 -20.49 19.86 -2.70
N TRP A 157 -20.40 19.49 -3.98
CA TRP A 157 -19.14 19.13 -4.61
C TRP A 157 -18.46 20.40 -5.15
N GLU A 158 -17.41 20.86 -4.49
CA GLU A 158 -16.75 22.14 -4.77
C GLU A 158 -15.31 21.97 -5.29
N PHE A 159 -14.83 20.75 -5.54
CA PHE A 159 -13.42 20.47 -5.88
C PHE A 159 -13.26 20.05 -7.35
N SER A 160 -13.66 20.92 -8.27
CA SER A 160 -13.72 20.54 -9.69
C SER A 160 -12.34 20.55 -10.34
N ALA A 161 -11.53 21.57 -10.05
CA ALA A 161 -10.19 21.70 -10.60
C ALA A 161 -9.26 20.56 -10.14
N GLU A 162 -9.34 20.19 -8.87
CA GLU A 162 -8.50 19.13 -8.28
C GLU A 162 -8.90 17.76 -8.81
N THR A 163 -10.20 17.49 -8.90
CA THR A 163 -10.71 16.22 -9.43
C THR A 163 -10.28 16.02 -10.89
N ILE A 164 -10.40 17.06 -11.73
CA ILE A 164 -9.98 16.99 -13.13
C ILE A 164 -8.47 16.76 -13.23
N SER A 165 -7.68 17.42 -12.38
CA SER A 165 -6.22 17.27 -12.35
C SER A 165 -5.81 15.85 -11.97
N ILE A 166 -6.45 15.26 -10.96
CA ILE A 166 -6.18 13.89 -10.53
C ILE A 166 -6.54 12.90 -11.65
N LEU A 167 -7.73 13.03 -12.24
CA LEU A 167 -8.18 12.17 -13.33
C LEU A 167 -7.25 12.25 -14.56
N LEU A 168 -6.74 13.43 -14.89
CA LEU A 168 -5.79 13.59 -15.98
C LEU A 168 -4.52 12.77 -15.73
N ILE A 169 -3.96 12.85 -14.52
CA ILE A 169 -2.74 12.11 -14.16
C ILE A 169 -3.00 10.60 -14.13
N GLU A 170 -4.16 10.17 -13.63
CA GLU A 170 -4.57 8.76 -13.66
C GLU A 170 -4.64 8.22 -15.09
N VAL A 171 -5.21 8.98 -16.03
CA VAL A 171 -5.25 8.60 -17.45
C VAL A 171 -3.85 8.50 -18.03
N LEU A 172 -2.94 9.45 -17.74
CA LEU A 172 -1.55 9.39 -18.19
C LEU A 172 -0.82 8.15 -17.63
N MET A 173 -1.07 7.82 -16.37
CA MET A 173 -0.52 6.63 -15.73
C MET A 173 -1.06 5.35 -16.38
N ALA A 174 -2.38 5.27 -16.61
CA ALA A 174 -3.02 4.12 -17.24
C ALA A 174 -2.49 3.89 -18.66
N LEU A 175 -2.38 4.95 -19.46
CA LEU A 175 -1.79 4.87 -20.80
C LEU A 175 -0.34 4.35 -20.74
N SER A 176 0.46 4.85 -19.79
CA SER A 176 1.86 4.43 -19.65
C SER A 176 2.01 2.93 -19.35
N ILE A 177 1.13 2.37 -18.52
CA ILE A 177 1.08 0.93 -18.23
C ILE A 177 0.62 0.15 -19.46
N LEU A 178 -0.42 0.61 -20.16
CA LEU A 178 -0.96 -0.07 -21.35
C LEU A 178 0.08 -0.19 -22.48
N PHE A 179 0.93 0.83 -22.66
CA PHE A 179 1.95 0.84 -23.71
C PHE A 179 3.25 0.10 -23.32
N ARG A 180 3.50 -0.18 -22.03
CA ARG A 180 4.74 -0.81 -21.57
C ARG A 180 4.50 -2.00 -20.62
N ARG A 181 4.82 -3.20 -21.11
CA ARG A 181 4.79 -4.46 -20.33
C ARG A 181 5.94 -4.60 -19.33
N VAL A 182 7.04 -3.87 -19.51
CA VAL A 182 8.25 -3.99 -18.67
C VAL A 182 8.66 -2.61 -18.19
N HIS A 183 8.65 -2.42 -16.88
CA HIS A 183 9.04 -1.17 -16.23
C HIS A 183 10.53 -1.15 -15.92
N ARG A 184 11.21 -0.09 -16.36
CA ARG A 184 12.62 0.19 -16.08
C ARG A 184 12.74 1.35 -15.10
N LEU A 185 13.95 1.61 -14.60
CA LEU A 185 14.21 2.76 -13.71
C LEU A 185 13.77 4.12 -14.29
N LEU A 186 13.81 4.29 -15.60
CA LEU A 186 13.32 5.52 -16.24
C LEU A 186 11.80 5.68 -16.08
N ASP A 187 11.05 4.58 -16.10
CA ASP A 187 9.61 4.61 -15.86
C ASP A 187 9.33 5.02 -14.41
N ALA A 188 10.15 4.57 -13.45
CA ALA A 188 10.03 5.00 -12.05
C ALA A 188 10.22 6.52 -11.88
N PHE A 189 11.22 7.12 -12.53
CA PHE A 189 11.40 8.58 -12.49
C PHE A 189 10.23 9.33 -13.15
N PHE A 190 9.71 8.80 -14.27
CA PHE A 190 8.53 9.37 -14.92
C PHE A 190 7.31 9.31 -14.01
N ILE A 191 7.01 8.15 -13.42
CA ILE A 191 5.88 7.97 -12.49
C ILE A 191 6.02 8.91 -11.29
N LEU A 192 7.23 9.01 -10.71
CA LEU A 192 7.49 9.91 -9.59
C LEU A 192 7.25 11.38 -9.96
N SER A 193 7.53 11.77 -11.21
CA SER A 193 7.30 13.12 -11.71
C SER A 193 5.83 13.48 -11.96
N LEU A 194 4.95 12.48 -12.09
CA LEU A 194 3.51 12.73 -12.25
C LEU A 194 2.89 13.37 -11.00
N TYR A 195 3.46 13.10 -9.82
CA TYR A 195 2.98 13.67 -8.56
C TYR A 195 3.16 15.20 -8.48
N PRO A 196 4.38 15.78 -8.65
CA PRO A 196 4.54 17.23 -8.71
C PRO A 196 3.85 17.85 -9.94
N LEU A 197 3.71 17.11 -11.04
CA LEU A 197 2.92 17.56 -12.20
C LEU A 197 1.44 17.75 -11.86
N CYS A 198 0.86 16.86 -11.05
CA CYS A 198 -0.51 17.00 -10.54
C CYS A 198 -0.67 18.31 -9.78
N LEU A 199 0.22 18.59 -8.82
CA LEU A 199 0.20 19.82 -8.02
C LEU A 199 0.33 21.08 -8.88
N ALA A 200 1.23 21.05 -9.87
CA ALA A 200 1.40 22.15 -10.81
C ALA A 200 0.14 22.38 -11.66
N THR A 201 -0.54 21.31 -12.07
CA THR A 201 -1.77 21.40 -12.87
C THR A 201 -2.91 22.02 -12.08
N VAL A 202 -3.08 21.62 -10.81
CA VAL A 202 -4.06 22.22 -9.89
C VAL A 202 -3.78 23.72 -9.73
N TYR A 203 -2.53 24.09 -9.39
CA TYR A 203 -2.14 25.49 -9.22
C TYR A 203 -2.41 26.34 -10.47
N VAL A 204 -2.16 25.80 -11.66
CA VAL A 204 -2.42 26.51 -12.92
C VAL A 204 -3.92 26.68 -13.17
N LEU A 205 -4.73 25.66 -12.90
CA LEU A 205 -6.18 25.71 -13.09
C LEU A 205 -6.84 26.72 -12.15
N GLU A 206 -6.49 26.69 -10.86
CA GLU A 206 -6.98 27.65 -9.85
C GLU A 206 -6.58 29.09 -10.24
N ASN A 207 -5.30 29.33 -10.53
CA ASN A 207 -4.79 30.69 -10.70
C ASN A 207 -5.02 31.29 -12.10
N SER A 208 -5.14 30.47 -13.15
CA SER A 208 -5.26 30.96 -14.54
C SER A 208 -6.68 30.89 -15.09
N VAL A 209 -7.47 29.91 -14.65
CA VAL A 209 -8.83 29.65 -15.17
C VAL A 209 -9.91 30.09 -14.17
N GLY A 210 -9.57 30.24 -12.89
CA GLY A 210 -10.50 30.67 -11.84
C GLY A 210 -11.57 29.62 -11.55
N TRP A 211 -11.22 28.34 -11.73
CA TRP A 211 -12.05 27.22 -11.29
C TRP A 211 -11.61 26.85 -9.88
N ASP A 212 -12.53 27.02 -8.93
CA ASP A 212 -12.54 26.29 -7.66
C ASP A 212 -13.15 24.89 -7.92
#